data_AF-A0A430RQI4-F1
#
_entry.id   AF-A0A430RQI4-F1
#
_cell.length_a   1.000
_cell.length_b   1.000
_cell.length_c   1.000
_cell.angle_alpha   90.00
_cell.angle_beta   90.00
_cell.angle_gamma   90.00
#
_symmetry.space_group_name_H-M   'P 1'
#
loop_
_entity.id
_entity.type
_entity.pdbx_description
1 polymer ?
#
loop_
_entity_poly.entity_id
_entity_poly.type
_entity_poly.pdbx_seq_one_letter_code
_entity_poly.pdbx_strand_id
1 'polypeptide(L)' 'MALVQVSIRELKNRLSHYLRLAKAGQTVEITERGKPVGGRVKSYV' A
#
# COMPACT_ATOMS: atom_id res chain seq x y z
N MET A 1 0.06 -8.28 12.80
CA MET A 1 -0.29 -7.68 11.50
C MET A 1 0.39 -6.31 11.40
N ALA A 2 1.31 -6.13 10.46
CA ALA A 2 1.94 -4.82 10.22
C ALA A 2 1.22 -4.14 9.05
N LEU A 3 0.75 -2.91 9.27
CA LEU A 3 0.14 -2.06 8.25
C LEU A 3 1.17 -1.06 7.78
N VAL A 4 1.51 -1.10 6.49
CA VAL A 4 2.43 -0.13 5.90
C VAL A 4 1.61 0.99 5.29
N GLN A 5 1.60 2.15 5.92
CA GLN A 5 0.96 3.34 5.36
C GLN A 5 1.90 4.01 4.36
N VAL A 6 1.42 4.21 3.14
CA VAL A 6 2.17 4.88 2.07
C VAL A 6 1.36 6.02 1.49
N SER A 7 2.02 7.14 1.18
CA SER A 7 1.39 8.22 0.44
C SER A 7 1.28 7.87 -1.04
N ILE A 8 0.28 8.42 -1.74
CA ILE A 8 0.12 8.19 -3.18
C ILE A 8 1.31 8.69 -4.01
N ARG A 9 2.02 9.73 -3.53
CA ARG A 9 3.28 10.19 -4.14
C ARG A 9 4.38 9.16 -4.00
N GLU A 10 4.53 8.59 -2.81
CA GLU A 10 5.58 7.61 -2.56
C GLU A 10 5.29 6.26 -3.24
N LEU A 11 4.02 5.85 -3.28
CA LEU A 11 3.59 4.69 -4.03
C LEU A 11 3.93 4.81 -5.52
N LYS A 12 3.69 5.98 -6.13
CA LYS A 12 4.05 6.23 -7.54
C LYS A 12 5.55 6.12 -7.77
N ASN A 13 6.37 6.60 -6.85
CA ASN A 13 7.82 6.54 -6.96
C ASN A 13 8.41 5.14 -6.74
N ARG A 14 7.72 4.27 -5.99
CA ARG A 14 8.23 2.94 -5.58
C ARG A 14 7.21 1.82 -5.77
N LEU A 15 6.41 1.89 -6.82
CA LEU A 15 5.31 0.97 -7.07
C LEU A 15 5.75 -0.51 -7.01
N SER A 16 6.86 -0.85 -7.66
CA SER A 16 7.40 -2.22 -7.69
C SER A 16 7.84 -2.74 -6.32
N HIS A 17 8.18 -1.86 -5.37
CA HIS A 17 8.53 -2.24 -4.00
C HIS A 17 7.26 -2.60 -3.22
N TYR A 18 6.26 -1.71 -3.23
CA TYR A 18 4.99 -1.94 -2.54
C TYR A 18 4.19 -3.10 -3.14
N LEU A 19 4.28 -3.33 -4.45
CA LEU A 19 3.71 -4.52 -5.09
C LEU A 19 4.37 -5.82 -4.61
N ARG A 20 5.68 -5.83 -4.36
CA ARG A 20 6.38 -7.00 -3.79
C ARG A 20 5.92 -7.27 -2.35
N LEU A 21 5.78 -6.23 -1.54
CA LEU A 21 5.26 -6.35 -0.17
C LEU A 21 3.82 -6.89 -0.18
N ALA A 22 2.96 -6.35 -1.05
CA ALA A 22 1.59 -6.83 -1.21
C ALA A 22 1.54 -8.30 -1.64
N LYS A 23 2.36 -8.71 -2.63
CA LYS A 23 2.49 -10.11 -3.06
C LYS A 23 3.02 -11.05 -1.99
N ALA A 24 3.84 -10.54 -1.06
CA ALA A 24 4.33 -11.29 0.10
C ALA A 24 3.26 -11.41 1.22
N GLY A 25 2.03 -10.97 0.99
CA GLY A 25 0.93 -11.02 1.95
C GLY A 25 0.89 -9.85 2.93
N GLN A 26 1.71 -8.81 2.75
CA GLN A 26 1.65 -7.63 3.59
C GLN A 26 0.51 -6.69 3.15
N THR A 27 -0.11 -6.03 4.12
CA THR A 27 -1.17 -5.05 3.83
C THR A 27 -0.57 -3.66 3.74
N VAL A 28 -0.72 -3.04 2.57
CA VAL A 28 -0.29 -1.66 2.31
C VAL A 28 -1.53 -0.77 2.29
N GLU A 29 -1.55 0.27 3.13
CA GLU A 29 -2.63 1.25 3.18
C GLU A 29 -2.20 2.52 2.45
N ILE A 30 -2.98 2.94 1.46
CA ILE A 30 -2.65 4.08 0.61
C ILE A 30 -3.37 5.32 1.11
N THR A 31 -2.60 6.40 1.29
CA THR A 31 -3.09 7.70 1.77
C THR A 31 -2.84 8.81 0.75
N GLU A 32 -3.74 9.79 0.70
CA GLU A 32 -3.65 11.00 -0.10
C GLU A 32 -3.99 12.17 0.82
N ARG A 33 -3.06 13.14 0.91
CA ARG A 33 -3.20 14.31 1.78
C ARG A 33 -3.54 13.94 3.24
N GLY A 34 -2.95 12.84 3.73
CA GLY A 34 -3.18 12.33 5.09
C GLY A 34 -4.51 11.60 5.30
N LYS A 35 -5.31 11.40 4.24
CA LYS A 35 -6.57 10.65 4.30
C LYS A 35 -6.41 9.33 3.53
N PRO A 36 -6.87 8.19 4.06
CA PRO A 36 -6.90 6.94 3.29
C PRO A 36 -7.84 7.09 2.09
N VAL A 37 -7.35 6.78 0.87
CA VAL A 37 -8.01 7.14 -0.41
C VAL A 37 -8.81 6.00 -1.01
N GLY A 38 -8.67 4.77 -0.51
CA GLY A 38 -9.25 3.60 -1.15
C GLY A 38 -9.11 2.37 -0.28
N GLY A 39 -10.19 1.59 -0.21
CA GLY A 39 -10.34 0.44 0.65
C GLY A 39 -9.21 -0.58 0.51
N ARG A 40 -8.85 -1.17 1.66
CA ARG A 40 -8.01 -2.36 1.84
C ARG A 40 -7.69 -3.07 0.52
N VAL A 41 -6.46 -2.93 0.04
CA VAL A 41 -5.92 -3.84 -0.97
C VAL A 41 -5.72 -5.18 -0.26
N LYS A 42 -6.74 -6.05 -0.31
CA LYS A 42 -6.59 -7.43 0.14
C LYS A 42 -5.68 -8.13 -0.85
N SER A 43 -4.55 -8.63 -0.36
CA SER A 43 -3.75 -9.62 -1.06
C SER A 43 -4.63 -10.84 -1.32
N TYR A 44 -5.08 -11.01 -2.57
CA TYR A 44 -5.61 -12.28 -3.05
C TYR A 44 -4.39 -13.12 -3.45
N VAL A 45 -3.92 -13.94 -2.53
CA VAL A 45 -3.15 -15.15 -2.85
C VAL A 45 -3.93 -16.31 -2.28
#